data_AF-A0A355V2Q5-F1
#
_entry.id   AF-A0A355V2Q5-F1
#
_cell.length_a   1.000
_cell.length_b   1.000
_cell.length_c   1.000
_cell.angle_alpha   90.00
_cell.angle_beta   90.00
_cell.angle_gamma   90.00
#
_symmetry.space_group_name_H-M   'P 1'
#
loop_
_entity.id
_entity.type
_entity.pdbx_description
1 polymer ?
#
loop_
_entity_poly.entity_id
_entity_poly.type
_entity_poly.pdbx_seq_one_letter_code
_entity_poly.pdbx_strand_id
1 'polypeptide(L)'
;FCAVAICCIVSLLSLLFSFQTREVMTANAEAENFIQISVIDKNNGVWEIGVTNKQSHKIKVEYNEYMCFGADAKEWDLSNDVRYIGNFQSNMSCSVKISENYFAGYIAFSYQYGGKRYITYANKLNNDKKTLSISNIVI
;
A
#
# COMPACT_ATOMS: atom_id res chain seq x y z
N PHE A 1 27.50 -10.46 -46.52
CA PHE A 1 26.12 -10.06 -46.22
C PHE A 1 25.53 -10.69 -44.93
N CYS A 2 26.17 -11.64 -44.23
CA CYS A 2 25.53 -12.35 -43.11
C CYS A 2 25.78 -11.78 -41.68
N ALA A 3 26.85 -11.01 -41.45
CA ALA A 3 27.24 -10.62 -40.09
C ALA A 3 26.46 -9.43 -39.49
N VAL A 4 25.98 -8.50 -40.32
CA VAL A 4 25.33 -7.25 -39.87
C VAL A 4 23.90 -7.50 -39.37
N ALA A 5 23.17 -8.43 -39.99
CA ALA A 5 21.80 -8.76 -39.61
C ALA A 5 21.72 -9.46 -38.23
N ILE A 6 22.70 -10.34 -37.93
CA ILE A 6 22.76 -11.06 -36.64
C ILE A 6 23.08 -10.09 -35.49
N CYS A 7 23.96 -9.11 -35.71
CA CYS A 7 24.31 -8.11 -34.70
C CYS A 7 23.12 -7.20 -34.33
N CYS A 8 22.32 -6.78 -35.33
CA CYS A 8 21.10 -6.00 -35.08
C CYS A 8 20.05 -6.76 -34.26
N ILE A 9 19.83 -8.04 -34.53
CA ILE A 9 18.82 -8.86 -33.83
C ILE A 9 19.23 -9.12 -32.38
N VAL A 10 20.51 -9.41 -32.12
CA VAL A 10 21.02 -9.61 -30.75
C VAL A 10 20.96 -8.31 -29.94
N SER A 11 21.28 -7.17 -30.57
CA SER A 11 21.20 -5.86 -29.92
C SER A 11 19.75 -5.47 -29.62
N LEU A 12 18.82 -5.72 -30.56
CA LEU A 12 17.39 -5.46 -30.37
C LEU A 12 16.78 -6.33 -29.26
N LEU A 13 17.17 -7.61 -29.17
CA LEU A 13 16.71 -8.52 -28.11
C LEU A 13 17.21 -8.05 -26.73
N SER A 14 18.47 -7.64 -26.62
CA SER A 14 19.02 -7.10 -25.36
C SER A 14 18.34 -5.80 -24.92
N LEU A 15 17.98 -4.93 -25.88
CA LEU A 15 17.23 -3.71 -25.64
C LEU A 15 15.81 -4.02 -25.14
N LEU A 16 15.12 -5.00 -25.73
CA LEU A 16 13.79 -5.43 -25.30
C LEU A 16 13.77 -6.00 -23.87
N PHE A 17 14.78 -6.80 -23.49
CA PHE A 17 14.93 -7.29 -22.11
C PHE A 17 15.20 -6.14 -21.12
N SER A 18 16.03 -5.17 -21.50
CA SER A 18 16.30 -3.99 -20.65
C SER A 18 15.09 -3.04 -20.52
N PHE A 19 14.19 -3.04 -21.51
CA PHE A 19 12.96 -2.25 -21.48
C PHE A 19 11.91 -2.88 -20.55
N GLN A 20 11.66 -4.19 -20.67
CA GLN A 20 10.75 -4.92 -19.77
C GLN A 20 11.17 -4.81 -18.31
N THR A 21 12.47 -4.93 -18.02
CA THR A 21 12.99 -4.82 -16.65
C THR A 21 12.82 -3.42 -16.08
N ARG A 22 12.95 -2.36 -16.88
CA ARG A 22 12.71 -0.98 -16.44
C ARG A 22 11.25 -0.69 -16.12
N GLU A 23 10.30 -1.20 -16.90
CA GLU A 23 8.87 -1.05 -16.60
C GLU A 23 8.49 -1.75 -15.30
N VAL A 24 8.99 -2.98 -15.10
CA VAL A 24 8.79 -3.74 -13.86
C VAL A 24 9.39 -3.01 -12.66
N MET A 25 10.62 -2.50 -12.76
CA MET A 25 11.25 -1.75 -11.66
C MET A 25 10.51 -0.45 -11.33
N THR A 26 9.89 0.19 -12.31
CA THR A 26 9.12 1.43 -12.11
C THR A 26 7.79 1.15 -11.42
N ALA A 27 7.07 0.10 -11.83
CA ALA A 27 5.84 -0.34 -11.15
C ALA A 27 6.11 -0.81 -9.71
N ASN A 28 7.25 -1.47 -9.48
CA ASN A 28 7.66 -1.89 -8.15
C ASN A 28 8.04 -0.69 -7.26
N ALA A 29 8.70 0.33 -7.83
CA ALA A 29 9.06 1.54 -7.10
C ALA A 29 7.83 2.34 -6.65
N GLU A 30 6.73 2.31 -7.40
CA GLU A 30 5.48 2.94 -6.96
C GLU A 30 4.84 2.19 -5.78
N ALA A 31 4.92 0.85 -5.75
CA ALA A 31 4.43 0.03 -4.64
C ALA A 31 5.24 0.26 -3.33
N GLU A 32 6.54 0.50 -3.42
CA GLU A 32 7.43 0.78 -2.28
C GLU A 32 7.09 2.10 -1.56
N ASN A 33 6.37 3.00 -2.22
CA ASN A 33 5.92 4.24 -1.59
C ASN A 33 4.67 4.03 -0.74
N PHE A 34 3.93 2.93 -0.85
CA PHE A 34 2.73 2.75 -0.04
C PHE A 34 3.04 2.09 1.30
N ILE A 35 2.11 2.24 2.24
CA ILE A 35 2.23 1.56 3.53
C ILE A 35 1.90 0.09 3.31
N GLN A 36 2.73 -0.81 3.80
CA GLN A 36 2.41 -2.22 3.77
C GLN A 36 1.47 -2.55 4.94
N ILE A 37 0.36 -3.23 4.63
CA ILE A 37 -0.62 -3.65 5.62
C ILE A 37 -0.89 -5.16 5.54
N SER A 38 -1.17 -5.77 6.69
CA SER A 38 -1.47 -7.21 6.81
C SER A 38 -2.53 -7.46 7.88
N VAL A 39 -3.29 -8.57 7.75
CA VAL A 39 -4.20 -9.00 8.82
C VAL A 39 -3.39 -9.82 9.83
N ILE A 40 -3.39 -9.41 11.09
CA ILE A 40 -2.79 -10.17 12.20
C ILE A 40 -3.85 -11.03 12.85
N ASP A 41 -4.96 -10.42 13.30
CA ASP A 41 -6.05 -11.14 13.95
C ASP A 41 -7.39 -10.40 13.84
N LYS A 42 -8.47 -11.07 14.27
CA LYS A 42 -9.78 -10.46 14.47
C LYS A 42 -10.40 -11.04 15.74
N ASN A 43 -10.76 -10.16 16.68
CA ASN A 43 -11.45 -10.54 17.90
C ASN A 43 -12.61 -9.58 18.20
N ASN A 44 -13.78 -10.14 18.46
CA ASN A 44 -14.99 -9.42 18.89
C ASN A 44 -15.33 -8.16 18.05
N GLY A 45 -15.26 -8.28 16.71
CA GLY A 45 -15.52 -7.17 15.79
C GLY A 45 -14.40 -6.13 15.68
N VAL A 46 -13.23 -6.41 16.25
CA VAL A 46 -12.03 -5.58 16.13
C VAL A 46 -10.98 -6.33 15.34
N TRP A 47 -10.51 -5.72 14.25
CA TRP A 47 -9.42 -6.19 13.42
C TRP A 47 -8.09 -5.68 13.96
N GLU A 48 -7.13 -6.59 14.13
CA GLU A 48 -5.74 -6.24 14.38
C GLU A 48 -4.98 -6.26 13.04
N ILE A 49 -4.49 -5.10 12.64
CA ILE A 49 -3.83 -4.87 11.37
C ILE A 49 -2.36 -4.58 11.62
N GLY A 50 -1.49 -5.36 10.99
CA GLY A 50 -0.07 -5.08 10.91
C GLY A 50 0.18 -3.96 9.92
N VAL A 51 0.98 -3.00 10.30
CA VAL A 51 1.36 -1.84 9.50
C VAL A 51 2.87 -1.79 9.47
N THR A 52 3.47 -1.65 8.28
CA THR A 52 4.92 -1.57 8.10
C THR A 52 5.28 -0.38 7.22
N ASN A 53 6.21 0.45 7.71
CA ASN A 53 6.85 1.50 6.93
C ASN A 53 8.02 0.91 6.15
N LYS A 54 7.89 0.72 4.84
CA LYS A 54 8.98 0.28 3.94
C LYS A 54 9.86 1.41 3.42
N GLN A 55 9.49 2.65 3.73
CA GLN A 55 10.12 3.84 3.22
C GLN A 55 11.45 4.04 3.95
N SER A 56 12.42 4.63 3.27
CA SER A 56 13.77 4.89 3.79
C SER A 56 13.82 6.01 4.85
N HIS A 57 12.67 6.63 5.16
CA HIS A 57 12.55 7.76 6.08
C HIS A 57 11.40 7.56 7.07
N LYS A 58 11.39 8.40 8.10
CA LYS A 58 10.32 8.44 9.10
C LYS A 58 9.07 9.07 8.49
N ILE A 59 7.92 8.41 8.68
CA ILE A 59 6.61 8.90 8.25
C ILE A 59 5.68 9.07 9.45
N LYS A 60 4.64 9.89 9.27
CA LYS A 60 3.51 9.98 10.20
C LYS A 60 2.31 9.34 9.52
N VAL A 61 1.90 8.18 10.01
CA VAL A 61 0.77 7.42 9.45
C VAL A 61 -0.52 7.85 10.16
N GLU A 62 -1.53 8.14 9.37
CA GLU A 62 -2.90 8.42 9.76
C GLU A 62 -3.75 7.20 9.39
N TYR A 63 -4.66 6.78 10.26
CA TYR A 63 -5.57 5.66 9.97
C TYR A 63 -6.92 5.89 10.64
N ASN A 64 -7.98 5.29 10.09
CA ASN A 64 -9.29 5.36 10.73
C ASN A 64 -9.42 4.28 11.81
N GLU A 65 -9.85 4.66 13.03
CA GLU A 65 -10.09 3.69 14.11
C GLU A 65 -11.28 2.76 13.82
N TYR A 66 -12.18 3.19 12.94
CA TYR A 66 -13.36 2.42 12.52
C TYR A 66 -13.30 2.11 11.02
N MET A 67 -13.91 1.01 10.60
CA MET A 67 -14.09 0.76 9.18
C MET A 67 -14.92 1.89 8.52
N CYS A 68 -14.62 2.17 7.25
CA CYS A 68 -15.27 3.22 6.44
C CYS A 68 -15.84 2.67 5.13
N PHE A 69 -16.59 3.50 4.40
CA PHE A 69 -17.03 3.17 3.06
C PHE A 69 -15.88 3.40 2.05
N GLY A 70 -15.96 2.71 0.91
CA GLY A 70 -14.88 2.76 -0.08
C GLY A 70 -14.71 4.13 -0.74
N ALA A 71 -15.79 4.93 -0.83
CA ALA A 71 -15.72 6.31 -1.33
C ALA A 71 -14.90 7.19 -0.37
N ASP A 72 -15.29 7.20 0.91
CA ASP A 72 -14.62 7.91 2.00
C ASP A 72 -13.14 7.52 2.10
N ALA A 73 -12.84 6.22 2.03
CA ALA A 73 -11.47 5.70 2.07
C ALA A 73 -10.62 6.23 0.92
N LYS A 74 -11.17 6.28 -0.29
CA LYS A 74 -10.47 6.72 -1.51
C LYS A 74 -10.21 8.22 -1.51
N GLU A 75 -11.17 9.00 -1.02
CA GLU A 75 -11.11 10.47 -1.01
C GLU A 75 -10.46 11.01 0.27
N TRP A 76 -10.16 10.14 1.23
CA TRP A 76 -9.73 10.49 2.59
C TRP A 76 -10.72 11.41 3.31
N ASP A 77 -12.01 11.24 3.01
CA ASP A 77 -13.11 11.96 3.66
C ASP A 77 -13.59 11.18 4.89
N LEU A 78 -12.67 11.02 5.85
CA LEU A 78 -12.90 10.24 7.05
C LEU A 78 -13.43 11.12 8.19
N SER A 79 -14.30 10.55 9.04
CA SER A 79 -14.83 11.21 10.24
C SER A 79 -13.72 11.58 11.24
N ASN A 80 -14.09 12.23 12.35
CA ASN A 80 -13.17 12.65 13.43
C ASN A 80 -12.45 11.49 14.18
N ASP A 81 -12.54 10.26 13.69
CA ASP A 81 -11.98 9.04 14.28
C ASP A 81 -10.61 8.67 13.70
N VAL A 82 -9.96 9.62 13.03
CA VAL A 82 -8.58 9.48 12.57
C VAL A 82 -7.64 9.42 13.79
N ARG A 83 -6.78 8.41 13.78
CA ARG A 83 -5.71 8.17 14.74
C ARG A 83 -4.36 8.23 14.04
N TYR A 84 -3.31 8.39 14.84
CA TYR A 84 -1.96 8.63 14.35
C TYR A 84 -0.99 7.64 14.95
N ILE A 85 -0.15 7.04 14.11
CA ILE A 85 1.02 6.28 14.56
C ILE A 85 2.18 7.28 14.63
N GLY A 86 2.54 7.65 15.86
CA GLY A 86 3.67 8.55 16.12
C GLY A 86 5.02 7.86 15.92
N ASN A 87 6.02 8.62 15.46
CA ASN A 87 7.42 8.18 15.38
C ASN A 87 7.66 6.89 14.57
N PHE A 88 6.93 6.71 13.47
CA PHE A 88 7.05 5.50 12.66
C PHE A 88 8.31 5.52 11.79
N GLN A 89 9.37 4.90 12.29
CA GLN A 89 10.70 4.88 11.66
C GLN A 89 10.74 3.99 10.42
N SER A 90 11.79 4.13 9.62
CA SER A 90 12.04 3.28 8.45
C SER A 90 12.10 1.80 8.85
N ASN A 91 11.45 0.94 8.07
CA ASN A 91 11.34 -0.52 8.30
C ASN A 91 10.68 -0.93 9.62
N MET A 92 10.08 0.01 10.34
CA MET A 92 9.35 -0.27 11.56
C MET A 92 8.01 -0.93 11.23
N SER A 93 7.62 -1.90 12.06
CA SER A 93 6.30 -2.52 12.01
C SER A 93 5.59 -2.33 13.33
N CYS A 94 4.28 -2.11 13.29
CA CYS A 94 3.42 -2.03 14.47
C CYS A 94 2.06 -2.67 14.17
N SER A 95 1.30 -3.00 15.21
CA SER A 95 -0.10 -3.38 15.04
C SER A 95 -1.02 -2.25 15.49
N VAL A 96 -2.12 -2.08 14.76
CA VAL A 96 -3.21 -1.17 15.12
C VAL A 96 -4.52 -1.94 15.19
N LYS A 97 -5.46 -1.43 15.98
CA LYS A 97 -6.80 -1.99 16.12
C LYS A 97 -7.78 -1.11 15.36
N ILE A 98 -8.60 -1.74 14.52
CA ILE A 98 -9.65 -1.09 13.74
C ILE A 98 -10.97 -1.83 14.01
N SER A 99 -11.96 -1.12 14.52
CA SER A 99 -13.26 -1.67 14.86
C SER A 99 -14.18 -1.69 13.64
N GLU A 100 -15.02 -2.72 13.54
CA GLU A 100 -16.09 -2.76 12.54
C GLU A 100 -17.10 -1.65 12.80
N ASN A 101 -17.70 -1.14 11.73
CA ASN A 101 -18.63 -0.01 11.78
C ASN A 101 -19.83 -0.30 10.88
N TYR A 102 -20.83 -0.98 11.44
CA TYR A 102 -22.05 -1.37 10.73
C TYR A 102 -21.76 -2.04 9.37
N PHE A 103 -22.12 -1.36 8.27
CA PHE A 103 -21.99 -1.85 6.89
C PHE A 103 -20.67 -1.44 6.23
N ALA A 104 -19.79 -0.75 6.93
CA ALA A 104 -18.49 -0.37 6.43
C ALA A 104 -17.58 -1.60 6.29
N GLY A 105 -16.85 -1.68 5.18
CA GLY A 105 -16.03 -2.84 4.84
C GLY A 105 -14.59 -2.51 4.46
N TYR A 106 -14.19 -1.24 4.58
CA TYR A 106 -12.85 -0.77 4.23
C TYR A 106 -12.07 -0.32 5.45
N ILE A 107 -10.78 -0.67 5.47
CA ILE A 107 -9.77 -0.05 6.34
C ILE A 107 -8.97 0.94 5.50
N ALA A 108 -8.55 2.06 6.09
CA ALA A 108 -7.85 3.12 5.38
C ALA A 108 -6.67 3.65 6.20
N PHE A 109 -5.53 3.78 5.53
CA PHE A 109 -4.27 4.31 6.04
C PHE A 109 -3.77 5.39 5.07
N SER A 110 -3.15 6.44 5.59
CA SER A 110 -2.46 7.39 4.76
C SER A 110 -1.22 7.94 5.43
N TYR A 111 -0.36 8.54 4.63
CA TYR A 111 0.68 9.43 5.11
C TYR A 111 0.93 10.53 4.07
N GLN A 112 1.51 11.64 4.52
CA GLN A 112 1.81 12.78 3.66
C GLN A 112 3.33 12.90 3.48
N TYR A 113 3.77 13.05 2.23
CA TYR A 113 5.18 13.26 1.90
C TYR A 113 5.32 14.05 0.60
N GLY A 114 6.19 15.06 0.59
CA GLY A 114 6.47 15.86 -0.61
C GLY A 114 5.24 16.59 -1.19
N GLY A 115 4.29 17.00 -0.34
CA GLY A 115 3.06 17.70 -0.77
C GLY A 115 1.99 16.79 -1.38
N LYS A 116 2.17 15.47 -1.35
CA LYS A 116 1.20 14.47 -1.77
C LYS A 116 0.72 13.65 -0.59
N ARG A 117 -0.50 13.13 -0.65
CA ARG A 117 -1.03 12.14 0.29
C ARG A 117 -1.09 10.78 -0.40
N TYR A 118 -0.40 9.81 0.21
CA TYR A 118 -0.43 8.42 -0.21
C TYR A 118 -1.46 7.71 0.65
N ILE A 119 -2.45 7.09 0.02
CA ILE A 119 -3.54 6.40 0.68
C ILE A 119 -3.47 4.93 0.31
N THR A 120 -3.46 4.09 1.33
CA THR A 120 -3.59 2.63 1.23
C THR A 120 -4.87 2.23 1.92
N TYR A 121 -5.79 1.65 1.17
CA TYR A 121 -7.04 1.14 1.71
C TYR A 121 -7.25 -0.30 1.30
N ALA A 122 -8.00 -1.05 2.10
CA ALA A 122 -8.24 -2.45 1.82
C ALA A 122 -9.63 -2.90 2.26
N ASN A 123 -10.15 -3.91 1.55
CA ASN A 123 -11.40 -4.58 1.88
C ASN A 123 -11.26 -6.10 1.79
N LYS A 124 -12.38 -6.81 1.98
CA LYS A 124 -12.44 -8.27 1.92
C LYS A 124 -11.42 -8.93 2.87
N LEU A 125 -11.26 -8.35 4.06
CA LEU A 125 -10.38 -8.89 5.10
C LEU A 125 -10.89 -10.27 5.51
N ASN A 126 -9.97 -11.22 5.66
CA ASN A 126 -10.26 -12.57 6.07
C ASN A 126 -9.32 -12.98 7.21
N ASN A 127 -9.89 -13.30 8.39
CA ASN A 127 -9.08 -13.64 9.55
C ASN A 127 -8.43 -15.02 9.45
N ASP A 128 -9.10 -15.99 8.83
CA ASP A 128 -8.60 -17.37 8.77
C ASP A 128 -7.45 -17.52 7.78
N LYS A 129 -7.57 -16.85 6.63
CA LYS A 129 -6.57 -16.87 5.55
C LYS A 129 -5.52 -15.76 5.68
N LYS A 130 -5.73 -14.81 6.60
CA LYS A 130 -4.90 -13.60 6.76
C LYS A 130 -4.73 -12.82 5.45
N THR A 131 -5.81 -12.74 4.66
CA THR A 131 -5.81 -12.05 3.37
C THR A 131 -6.60 -10.74 3.42
N LEU A 132 -6.20 -9.80 2.58
CA LEU A 132 -6.90 -8.54 2.34
C LEU A 132 -6.70 -8.12 0.87
N SER A 133 -7.67 -7.40 0.31
CA SER A 133 -7.57 -6.83 -1.04
C SER A 133 -7.16 -5.37 -0.93
N ILE A 134 -5.89 -5.08 -1.25
CA ILE A 134 -5.28 -3.76 -1.12
C ILE A 134 -5.54 -2.92 -2.37
N SER A 135 -5.74 -1.62 -2.18
CA SER A 135 -5.79 -0.61 -3.22
C SER A 135 -5.04 0.63 -2.75
N ASN A 136 -4.36 1.27 -3.69
CA ASN A 136 -3.44 2.37 -3.42
C ASN A 136 -3.80 3.55 -4.33
N ILE A 137 -3.79 4.76 -3.78
CA ILE A 137 -4.05 6.00 -4.53
C ILE A 137 -3.19 7.13 -3.97
N VAL A 138 -2.84 8.09 -4.84
CA VAL A 138 -2.14 9.31 -4.46
C VAL A 138 -3.03 10.50 -4.81
N ILE A 139 -3.19 11.42 -3.86
CA ILE A 139 -3.91 12.69 -4.04
C ILE A 139 -3.02 13.89 -3.73
#